data_AF-A0A3C0YCF8-F1
#
_entry.id   AF-A0A3C0YCF8-F1
#
_cell.length_a   1.000
_cell.length_b   1.000
_cell.length_c   1.000
_cell.angle_alpha   90.00
_cell.angle_beta   90.00
_cell.angle_gamma   90.00
#
_symmetry.space_group_name_H-M   'P 1'
#
loop_
_entity.id
_entity.type
_entity.pdbx_description
1 polymer ?
#
loop_
_entity_poly.entity_id
_entity_poly.type
_entity_poly.pdbx_seq_one_letter_code
_entity_poly.pdbx_strand_id
1 'polypeptide(L)'
;GGIAAYLHNKSQAFTLFATHYFELTEFPAQHHGAINVHVSAVESGADIVFLHHIEPGPASKSYGIAVAKLAGVPAAVVNHARHALNALETQQNQTRAQVDLFAAPPQAATTEQSAVDKALGTIDPDALSPREALDALYRLKKLSAPA
;
A
#
# COMPACT_ATOMS: atom_id res chain seq x y z
N GLY A 1 18.08 9.23 -5.63
CA GLY A 1 17.83 10.68 -5.50
C GLY A 1 19.03 11.52 -5.85
N GLY A 2 20.04 11.59 -4.97
CA GLY A 2 21.16 12.56 -5.09
C GLY A 2 21.91 12.58 -6.43
N ILE A 3 22.21 11.41 -7.01
CA ILE A 3 22.90 11.32 -8.32
C ILE A 3 22.02 11.90 -9.44
N ALA A 4 20.73 11.51 -9.50
CA ALA A 4 19.80 12.04 -10.49
C ALA A 4 19.64 13.56 -10.36
N ALA A 5 19.56 14.08 -9.14
CA ALA A 5 19.51 15.51 -8.86
C ALA A 5 20.80 16.24 -9.29
N TYR A 6 21.97 15.63 -9.11
CA TYR A 6 23.24 16.19 -9.58
C TYR A 6 23.34 16.23 -11.11
N LEU A 7 23.00 15.11 -11.77
CA LEU A 7 22.98 15.02 -13.22
C LEU A 7 22.03 16.05 -13.82
N HIS A 8 20.83 16.18 -13.24
CA HIS A 8 19.87 17.20 -13.61
C HIS A 8 20.43 18.60 -13.31
N ASN A 9 20.61 19.00 -12.06
CA ASN A 9 20.83 20.41 -11.70
C ASN A 9 22.23 20.95 -12.00
N LYS A 10 23.25 20.09 -12.14
CA LYS A 10 24.65 20.50 -12.33
C LYS A 10 25.21 20.09 -13.67
N SER A 11 25.09 18.82 -14.04
CA SER A 11 25.69 18.34 -15.29
C SER A 11 24.92 18.80 -16.52
N GLN A 12 23.59 18.83 -16.46
CA GLN A 12 22.70 19.26 -17.56
C GLN A 12 22.98 18.57 -18.91
N ALA A 13 23.61 17.38 -18.87
CA ALA A 13 23.83 16.55 -20.05
C ALA A 13 22.56 15.78 -20.40
N PHE A 14 22.39 15.45 -21.68
CA PHE A 14 21.34 14.54 -22.11
C PHE A 14 21.52 13.18 -21.40
N THR A 15 20.54 12.79 -20.59
CA THR A 15 20.67 11.66 -19.65
C THR A 15 19.50 10.70 -19.82
N LEU A 16 19.82 9.41 -19.98
CA LEU A 16 18.87 8.31 -19.78
C LEU A 16 19.16 7.67 -18.42
N PHE A 17 18.16 7.62 -17.54
CA PHE A 17 18.31 7.09 -16.20
C PHE A 17 17.40 5.88 -16.00
N ALA A 18 17.91 4.67 -16.25
CA ALA A 18 17.19 3.42 -16.00
C ALA A 18 17.26 3.06 -14.52
N THR A 19 16.11 2.77 -13.90
CA THR A 19 16.01 2.51 -12.46
C THR A 19 14.89 1.51 -12.14
N HIS A 20 15.04 0.79 -11.03
CA HIS A 20 13.99 -0.03 -10.43
C HIS A 20 13.34 0.63 -9.19
N TYR A 21 13.82 1.80 -8.78
CA TYR A 21 13.26 2.57 -7.67
C TYR A 21 12.02 3.35 -8.12
N PHE A 22 10.86 2.97 -7.60
CA PHE A 22 9.58 3.61 -7.92
C PHE A 22 9.51 5.05 -7.39
N GLU A 23 10.16 5.34 -6.26
CA GLU A 23 10.18 6.67 -5.65
C GLU A 23 10.78 7.73 -6.58
N LEU A 24 11.65 7.33 -7.52
CA LEU A 24 12.20 8.24 -8.53
C LEU A 24 11.19 8.63 -9.61
N THR A 25 10.03 7.97 -9.71
CA THR A 25 8.98 8.41 -10.63
C THR A 25 8.36 9.74 -10.23
N GLU A 26 8.52 10.16 -8.97
CA GLU A 26 8.06 11.49 -8.52
C GLU A 26 9.07 12.61 -8.89
N PHE A 27 10.27 12.26 -9.35
CA PHE A 27 11.32 13.23 -9.66
C PHE A 27 10.89 14.30 -10.70
N PRO A 28 10.20 13.96 -11.81
CA PRO A 28 9.69 14.96 -12.74
C PRO A 28 8.73 15.99 -12.14
N ALA A 29 8.06 15.70 -11.02
CA ALA A 29 7.14 16.65 -10.39
C ALA A 29 7.86 17.89 -9.81
N GLN A 30 9.14 17.75 -9.46
CA GLN A 30 9.94 18.81 -8.83
C GLN A 30 11.10 19.30 -9.73
N HIS A 31 11.38 18.63 -10.84
CA HIS A 31 12.53 18.89 -11.70
C HIS A 31 12.08 19.12 -13.14
N HIS A 32 11.97 20.39 -13.53
CA HIS A 32 11.55 20.80 -14.88
C HIS A 32 12.50 20.26 -15.96
N GLY A 33 11.94 19.63 -16.98
CA GLY A 33 12.69 19.02 -18.09
C GLY A 33 13.01 17.54 -17.88
N ALA A 34 12.83 17.01 -16.66
CA ALA A 34 12.81 15.56 -16.44
C ALA A 34 11.46 14.99 -16.88
N ILE A 35 11.49 13.82 -17.53
CA ILE A 35 10.29 13.09 -17.95
C ILE A 35 10.42 11.61 -17.55
N ASN A 36 9.29 11.00 -17.18
CA ASN A 36 9.23 9.56 -17.02
C ASN A 36 8.88 8.89 -18.35
N VAL A 37 9.56 7.79 -18.63
CA VAL A 37 9.20 6.81 -19.63
C VAL A 37 9.42 5.42 -19.03
N HIS A 38 8.69 4.43 -19.53
CA HIS A 38 8.85 3.04 -19.09
C HIS A 38 8.74 2.08 -20.26
N VAL A 39 9.25 0.86 -20.09
CA VAL A 39 9.05 -0.23 -21.04
C VAL A 39 7.72 -0.91 -20.73
N SER A 40 6.83 -1.02 -21.71
CA SER A 40 5.50 -1.60 -21.50
C SER A 40 5.53 -3.13 -21.44
N ALA A 41 4.65 -3.67 -20.60
CA ALA A 41 4.43 -5.08 -20.39
C ALA A 41 2.95 -5.35 -20.16
N VAL A 42 2.48 -6.50 -20.65
CA VAL A 42 1.08 -6.93 -20.51
C VAL A 42 1.02 -8.20 -19.68
N GLU A 43 0.10 -8.22 -18.72
CA GLU A 43 -0.23 -9.41 -17.95
C GLU A 43 -1.26 -10.24 -18.73
N SER A 44 -0.95 -11.51 -18.97
CA SER A 44 -1.87 -12.48 -19.56
C SER A 44 -2.10 -13.61 -18.56
N GLY A 45 -3.18 -13.51 -17.78
CA GLY A 45 -3.49 -14.44 -16.71
C GLY A 45 -2.40 -14.47 -15.63
N ALA A 46 -1.60 -15.54 -15.63
CA ALA A 46 -0.51 -15.71 -14.67
C ALA A 46 0.88 -15.38 -15.23
N ASP A 47 0.98 -15.00 -16.51
CA ASP A 47 2.23 -14.77 -17.23
C ASP A 47 2.36 -13.30 -17.64
N ILE A 48 3.59 -12.85 -17.88
CA ILE A 48 3.89 -11.49 -18.33
C ILE A 48 4.57 -11.53 -19.69
N VAL A 49 4.12 -10.63 -20.57
CA VAL A 49 4.68 -10.43 -21.91
C VAL A 49 5.29 -9.04 -21.97
N PHE A 50 6.60 -8.97 -22.21
CA PHE A 50 7.30 -7.70 -22.44
C PHE A 50 7.11 -7.25 -23.88
N LEU A 51 6.47 -6.10 -24.08
CA LEU A 51 6.22 -5.56 -25.42
C LEU A 51 7.44 -4.85 -26.00
N HIS A 52 8.47 -4.57 -25.17
CA HIS A 52 9.67 -3.82 -25.54
C HIS A 52 9.38 -2.45 -26.18
N HIS A 53 8.20 -1.90 -25.89
CA HIS A 53 7.76 -0.60 -26.38
C HIS A 53 7.94 0.44 -25.27
N ILE A 54 8.45 1.63 -25.62
CA ILE A 54 8.64 2.72 -24.66
C ILE A 54 7.37 3.55 -24.63
N GLU A 55 6.78 3.70 -23.45
CA GLU A 55 5.58 4.48 -23.23
C GLU A 55 5.85 5.67 -22.30
N PRO A 56 5.16 6.81 -22.53
CA PRO A 56 5.30 7.97 -21.67
C PRO A 56 4.72 7.71 -20.28
N GLY A 57 5.27 8.42 -19.30
CA GLY A 57 4.83 8.32 -17.90
C GLY A 57 5.52 7.21 -17.12
N PRO A 58 5.27 7.15 -15.81
CA PRO A 58 5.83 6.12 -14.94
C PRO A 58 5.17 4.77 -15.17
N ALA A 59 5.89 3.69 -14.87
CA ALA A 59 5.27 2.37 -14.81
C ALA A 59 4.19 2.35 -13.71
N SER A 60 3.06 1.69 -13.95
CA SER A 60 1.95 1.62 -12.99
C SER A 60 2.13 0.53 -11.92
N LYS A 61 3.01 -0.44 -12.16
CA LYS A 61 3.26 -1.59 -11.27
C LYS A 61 4.71 -2.07 -11.36
N SER A 62 5.19 -2.71 -10.30
CA SER A 62 6.44 -3.47 -10.32
C SER A 62 6.17 -4.91 -10.72
N TYR A 63 6.92 -5.40 -11.72
CA TYR A 63 6.75 -6.75 -12.26
C TYR A 63 7.67 -7.79 -11.60
N GLY A 64 8.29 -7.47 -10.45
CA GLY A 64 9.28 -8.34 -9.81
C GLY A 64 8.78 -9.76 -9.52
N ILE A 65 7.54 -9.91 -9.03
CA ILE A 65 6.93 -11.22 -8.76
C ILE A 65 6.67 -12.00 -10.06
N ALA A 66 6.25 -11.31 -11.13
CA ALA A 66 6.02 -11.92 -12.43
C ALA A 66 7.35 -12.40 -13.07
N VAL A 67 8.41 -11.62 -12.93
CA VAL A 67 9.78 -11.99 -13.35
C VAL A 67 10.30 -13.18 -12.54
N ALA A 68 10.06 -13.23 -11.23
CA ALA A 68 10.46 -14.36 -10.38
C ALA A 68 9.80 -15.68 -10.84
N LYS A 69 8.52 -15.63 -11.23
CA LYS A 69 7.82 -16.79 -11.81
C LYS A 69 8.48 -17.25 -13.12
N LEU A 70 8.79 -16.32 -14.03
CA LEU A 70 9.50 -16.61 -15.28
C LEU A 70 10.90 -17.21 -15.04
N ALA A 71 11.58 -16.77 -13.98
CA ALA A 71 12.89 -17.28 -13.57
C ALA A 71 12.85 -18.69 -12.96
N GLY A 72 11.66 -19.30 -12.83
CA GLY A 72 11.49 -20.65 -12.29
C GLY A 72 11.46 -20.74 -10.77
N VAL A 73 11.20 -19.62 -10.07
CA VAL A 73 11.00 -19.63 -8.62
C VAL A 73 9.79 -20.51 -8.25
N PRO A 74 9.88 -21.37 -7.22
CA PRO A 74 8.80 -22.28 -6.86
C PRO A 74 7.46 -21.57 -6.62
N ALA A 75 6.37 -22.14 -7.12
CA ALA A 75 5.03 -21.53 -7.06
C ALA A 75 4.58 -21.17 -5.63
N ALA A 76 4.93 -21.99 -4.63
CA ALA A 76 4.64 -21.70 -3.23
C ALA A 76 5.29 -20.39 -2.74
N VAL A 77 6.54 -20.12 -3.17
CA VAL A 77 7.28 -18.90 -2.82
C VAL A 77 6.69 -17.68 -3.53
N VAL A 78 6.37 -17.80 -4.82
CA VAL A 78 5.73 -16.74 -5.60
C VAL A 78 4.36 -16.36 -5.01
N ASN A 79 3.57 -17.35 -4.61
CA ASN A 79 2.26 -17.13 -4.00
C ASN A 79 2.39 -16.43 -2.64
N HIS A 80 3.33 -16.87 -1.79
CA HIS A 80 3.60 -16.20 -0.52
C HIS A 80 4.04 -14.74 -0.71
N ALA A 81 4.94 -14.49 -1.66
CA ALA A 81 5.37 -13.13 -1.99
C ALA A 81 4.20 -12.24 -2.48
N ARG A 82 3.28 -12.81 -3.26
CA ARG A 82 2.08 -12.08 -3.71
C ARG A 82 1.15 -11.73 -2.54
N HIS A 83 0.95 -12.65 -1.60
CA HIS A 83 0.18 -12.35 -0.39
C HIS A 83 0.83 -11.26 0.47
N ALA A 84 2.15 -11.30 0.64
CA ALA A 84 2.88 -10.27 1.37
C ALA A 84 2.78 -8.90 0.70
N LEU A 85 2.91 -8.83 -0.63
CA LEU A 85 2.74 -7.59 -1.39
C LEU A 85 1.34 -7.01 -1.21
N ASN A 86 0.30 -7.82 -1.37
CA ASN A 86 -1.09 -7.38 -1.18
C ASN A 86 -1.33 -6.83 0.23
N ALA A 87 -0.72 -7.42 1.26
CA ALA A 87 -0.82 -6.94 2.63
C ALA A 87 -0.16 -5.55 2.80
N LEU A 88 1.03 -5.36 2.21
CA LEU A 88 1.75 -4.07 2.24
C LEU A 88 0.99 -2.98 1.49
N GLU A 89 0.44 -3.28 0.31
CA GLU A 89 -0.37 -2.33 -0.47
C GLU A 89 -1.66 -1.96 0.26
N THR A 90 -2.32 -2.94 0.91
CA THR A 90 -3.52 -2.69 1.72
C THR A 90 -3.20 -1.80 2.91
N GLN A 91 -2.10 -2.07 3.62
CA GLN A 91 -1.64 -1.25 4.74
C GLN A 91 -1.30 0.17 4.29
N GLN A 92 -0.58 0.33 3.16
CA GLN A 92 -0.24 1.64 2.60
C GLN A 92 -1.48 2.44 2.20
N ASN A 93 -2.49 1.78 1.61
CA ASN A 93 -3.76 2.42 1.27
C ASN A 93 -4.57 2.80 2.51
N GLN A 94 -4.56 2.00 3.56
CA GLN A 94 -5.19 2.36 4.84
C GLN A 94 -4.49 3.55 5.49
N THR A 95 -3.16 3.58 5.51
CA THR A 95 -2.39 4.73 6.00
C THR A 95 -2.62 5.98 5.15
N ARG A 96 -2.71 5.87 3.81
CA ARG A 96 -3.03 7.00 2.93
C ARG A 96 -4.47 7.50 3.08
N ALA A 97 -5.44 6.60 3.27
CA ALA A 97 -6.83 6.99 3.52
C ALA A 97 -7.02 7.73 4.84
N GLN A 98 -6.16 7.47 5.84
CA GLN A 98 -6.14 8.23 7.09
C GLN A 98 -5.47 9.61 6.93
N VAL A 99 -4.73 9.83 5.84
CA VAL A 99 -3.95 11.03 5.56
C VAL A 99 -4.50 11.70 4.28
N ASP A 100 -5.79 11.99 4.25
CA ASP A 100 -6.34 12.92 3.25
C ASP A 100 -5.94 14.35 3.66
N LEU A 101 -4.73 14.74 3.27
CA LEU A 101 -4.08 16.00 3.65
C LEU A 101 -4.76 17.26 3.06
N PHE A 102 -5.77 17.10 2.19
CA PHE A 102 -6.53 18.17 1.55
C PHE A 102 -8.00 18.19 1.94
N ALA A 103 -8.46 17.27 2.77
CA ALA A 103 -9.77 17.38 3.40
C ALA A 103 -9.78 18.58 4.36
N ALA A 104 -10.85 19.37 4.33
CA ALA A 104 -11.10 20.41 5.33
C ALA A 104 -10.93 19.78 6.73
N PRO A 105 -10.37 20.50 7.72
CA PRO A 105 -10.17 19.95 9.05
C PRO A 105 -11.50 19.34 9.50
N PRO A 106 -11.56 18.04 9.81
CA PRO A 106 -12.78 17.50 10.37
C PRO A 106 -13.05 18.35 11.61
N GLN A 107 -14.18 19.07 11.61
CA GLN A 107 -14.75 19.54 12.87
C GLN A 107 -14.64 18.36 13.81
N ALA A 108 -14.02 18.58 14.97
CA ALA A 108 -13.78 17.53 15.94
C ALA A 108 -15.12 16.86 16.25
N ALA A 109 -15.42 15.80 15.50
CA ALA A 109 -16.42 14.84 15.87
C ALA A 109 -15.83 14.28 17.14
N THR A 110 -16.38 14.67 18.27
CA THR A 110 -16.31 13.84 19.47
C THR A 110 -16.61 12.45 19.00
N THR A 111 -15.57 11.60 18.93
CA THR A 111 -15.72 10.18 18.68
C THR A 111 -16.57 9.69 19.83
N GLU A 112 -17.90 9.71 19.66
CA GLU A 112 -18.81 9.17 20.64
C GLU A 112 -18.42 7.70 20.77
N GLN A 113 -17.80 7.36 21.90
CA GLN A 113 -17.37 5.99 22.17
C GLN A 113 -18.52 5.05 21.87
N SER A 114 -18.24 4.05 21.02
CA SER A 114 -19.23 3.07 20.62
C SER A 114 -19.84 2.43 21.86
N ALA A 115 -21.10 1.98 21.77
CA ALA A 115 -21.73 1.24 22.85
C ALA A 115 -20.90 0.00 23.27
N VAL A 116 -20.12 -0.55 22.33
CA VAL A 116 -19.16 -1.64 22.56
C VAL A 116 -17.96 -1.16 23.39
N ASP A 117 -17.37 -0.01 23.05
CA ASP A 117 -16.20 0.53 23.77
C ASP A 117 -16.53 0.89 25.21
N LYS A 118 -17.73 1.47 25.44
CA LYS A 118 -18.23 1.75 26.80
C LYS A 118 -18.44 0.47 27.60
N ALA A 119 -18.96 -0.58 26.99
CA ALA A 119 -19.17 -1.86 27.65
C ALA A 119 -17.84 -2.57 27.96
N LEU A 120 -16.87 -2.54 27.05
CA LEU A 120 -15.52 -3.09 27.24
C LEU A 120 -14.79 -2.41 28.40
N GLY A 121 -14.90 -1.08 28.53
CA GLY A 121 -14.26 -0.33 29.63
C GLY A 121 -14.76 -0.70 31.03
N THR A 122 -15.88 -1.42 31.13
CA THR A 122 -16.46 -1.87 32.42
C THR A 122 -16.14 -3.33 32.77
N ILE A 123 -15.47 -4.06 31.88
CA ILE A 123 -15.14 -5.47 32.07
C ILE A 123 -13.77 -5.60 32.72
N ASP A 124 -13.72 -6.29 33.86
CA ASP A 124 -12.49 -6.75 34.50
C ASP A 124 -12.33 -8.26 34.29
N PRO A 125 -11.42 -8.71 33.41
CA PRO A 125 -11.25 -10.13 33.08
C PRO A 125 -10.83 -11.00 34.27
N ASP A 126 -10.11 -10.44 35.24
CA ASP A 126 -9.56 -11.19 36.36
C ASP A 126 -10.59 -11.44 37.46
N ALA A 127 -11.71 -10.71 37.43
CA ALA A 127 -12.81 -10.82 38.39
C ALA A 127 -13.99 -11.68 37.91
N LEU A 128 -13.96 -12.18 36.66
CA LEU A 128 -15.09 -12.90 36.07
C LEU A 128 -14.94 -14.42 36.20
N SER A 129 -16.04 -15.10 36.53
CA SER A 129 -16.12 -16.54 36.35
C SER A 129 -16.19 -16.90 34.86
N PRO A 130 -15.83 -18.14 34.48
CA PRO A 130 -15.89 -18.59 33.09
C PRO A 130 -17.26 -18.40 32.43
N ARG A 131 -18.35 -18.51 33.20
CA ARG A 131 -19.72 -18.32 32.70
C ARG A 131 -20.04 -16.85 32.45
N GLU A 132 -19.64 -15.97 33.37
CA GLU A 132 -19.85 -14.52 33.23
C GLU A 132 -19.01 -13.93 32.10
N ALA A 133 -17.78 -14.42 31.91
CA ALA A 133 -16.95 -14.06 30.77
C ALA A 133 -17.63 -14.41 29.44
N LEU A 134 -18.23 -15.61 29.34
CA LEU A 134 -18.96 -16.03 28.15
C LEU A 134 -20.21 -15.15 27.91
N ASP A 135 -20.96 -14.84 28.95
CA ASP A 135 -22.13 -13.96 28.87
C ASP A 135 -21.76 -12.54 28.44
N ALA A 136 -20.62 -12.02 28.93
CA ALA A 136 -20.08 -10.73 28.52
C ALA A 136 -19.73 -10.70 27.02
N LEU A 137 -19.12 -11.76 26.48
CA LEU A 137 -18.82 -11.87 25.05
C LEU A 137 -20.09 -11.86 24.19
N TYR A 138 -21.14 -12.58 24.60
CA TYR A 138 -22.43 -12.55 23.90
C TYR A 138 -23.09 -11.17 23.95
N ARG A 139 -22.97 -10.45 25.07
CA ARG A 139 -23.45 -9.08 25.20
C ARG A 139 -22.72 -8.12 24.26
N LEU A 140 -21.39 -8.20 24.19
CA LEU A 140 -20.59 -7.39 23.27
C LEU A 140 -20.94 -7.66 21.80
N LYS A 141 -21.15 -8.93 21.44
CA LYS A 141 -21.55 -9.32 20.08
C LYS A 141 -22.92 -8.76 19.67
N LYS A 142 -23.85 -8.63 20.62
CA LYS A 142 -25.15 -7.97 20.37
C LYS A 142 -25.00 -6.47 20.16
N LEU A 143 -24.09 -5.83 20.91
CA LEU A 143 -23.81 -4.39 20.78
C LEU A 143 -23.02 -4.04 19.51
N SER A 144 -22.31 -5.01 18.91
CA SER A 144 -21.56 -4.83 17.66
C SER A 144 -22.37 -5.10 16.39
N ALA A 145 -23.62 -5.59 16.50
CA ALA A 145 -24.47 -5.80 15.33
C ALA A 145 -25.10 -4.46 14.91
N PRO A 146 -25.02 -4.06 13.62
CA PRO A 146 -25.73 -2.89 13.14
C PRO A 146 -27.25 -3.17 13.18
N ALA A 147 -28.02 -2.16 13.60
CA ALA A 147 -29.48 -2.19 13.45
C ALA A 147 -29.88 -2.09 11.97
#